data_AF-A0A074M7P0-F1
#
_entry.id   AF-A0A074M7P0-F1
#
_cell.length_a   1.000
_cell.length_b   1.000
_cell.length_c   1.000
_cell.angle_alpha   90.00
_cell.angle_beta   90.00
_cell.angle_gamma   90.00
#
_symmetry.space_group_name_H-M   'P 1'
#
loop_
_entity.id
_entity.type
_entity.pdbx_description
1 polymer ?
#
loop_
_entity_poly.entity_id
_entity_poly.type
_entity_poly.pdbx_seq_one_letter_code
_entity_poly.pdbx_strand_id
1 'polypeptide(L)'
;MAAIANANELISFVKNIKSGIGFLKRPSGRLPDASKSELGDFLRTVQPVAHDSNGTLSLAVYENDDCRVAFQFDTREARDVEANILAQTAEMNQTEDADHKRVLMVFTRTNVSHAQTGKRSGELVEIETLNSRPLPIVYASRLAEERIRHEIADGDDNVYKKAFDVDVNVEMRAGKPIAYRLVAVHDVIDLPDEE
;
A
#
# COMPACT_ATOMS: atom_id res chain seq x y z
N MET A 1 -22.15 -29.80 -16.70
CA MET A 1 -21.30 -28.60 -16.84
C MET A 1 -21.13 -27.85 -15.51
N ALA A 2 -22.19 -27.61 -14.71
CA ALA A 2 -22.07 -26.96 -13.39
C ALA A 2 -21.14 -27.68 -12.38
N ALA A 3 -21.19 -29.01 -12.29
CA ALA A 3 -20.33 -29.76 -11.37
C ALA A 3 -18.83 -29.63 -11.66
N ILE A 4 -18.44 -29.48 -12.94
CA ILE A 4 -17.04 -29.31 -13.36
C ILE A 4 -16.56 -27.87 -13.07
N ALA A 5 -17.44 -26.88 -13.24
CA ALA A 5 -17.14 -25.49 -12.87
C ALA A 5 -16.88 -25.36 -11.36
N ASN A 6 -17.75 -25.94 -10.53
CA ASN A 6 -17.61 -25.90 -9.07
C ASN A 6 -16.33 -26.60 -8.58
N ALA A 7 -15.90 -27.68 -9.24
CA ALA A 7 -14.65 -28.38 -8.91
C ALA A 7 -13.41 -27.52 -9.21
N ASN A 8 -13.42 -26.79 -10.33
CA ASN A 8 -12.32 -25.90 -10.71
C ASN A 8 -12.19 -24.70 -9.74
N GLU A 9 -13.30 -24.17 -9.25
CA GLU A 9 -13.31 -23.11 -8.23
C GLU A 9 -12.68 -23.59 -6.91
N LEU A 10 -13.03 -24.80 -6.47
CA LEU A 10 -12.50 -25.40 -5.24
C LEU A 10 -10.98 -25.67 -5.34
N ILE A 11 -10.51 -26.16 -6.49
CA ILE A 11 -9.08 -26.33 -6.76
C ILE A 11 -8.36 -24.98 -6.73
N SER A 12 -8.96 -23.96 -7.32
CA SER A 12 -8.39 -22.61 -7.38
C SER A 12 -8.31 -21.97 -5.99
N PHE A 13 -9.34 -22.16 -5.17
CA PHE A 13 -9.37 -21.76 -3.77
C PHE A 13 -8.24 -22.40 -2.95
N VAL A 14 -8.08 -23.73 -3.05
CA VAL A 14 -7.01 -24.47 -2.35
C VAL A 14 -5.63 -23.95 -2.77
N LYS A 15 -5.42 -23.71 -4.07
CA LYS A 15 -4.16 -23.15 -4.59
C LYS A 15 -3.91 -21.74 -4.06
N ASN A 16 -4.95 -20.90 -4.01
CA ASN A 16 -4.84 -19.53 -3.51
C ASN A 16 -4.44 -19.52 -2.03
N ILE A 17 -5.13 -20.29 -1.18
CA ILE A 17 -4.78 -20.40 0.25
C ILE A 17 -3.35 -20.88 0.45
N LYS A 18 -2.97 -21.97 -0.25
CA LYS A 18 -1.63 -22.54 -0.15
C LYS A 18 -0.55 -21.54 -0.56
N SER A 19 -0.78 -20.80 -1.65
CA SER A 19 0.16 -19.80 -2.15
C SER A 19 0.25 -18.60 -1.21
N GLY A 20 -0.88 -18.01 -0.85
CA GLY A 20 -0.96 -16.83 0.01
C GLY A 20 -0.29 -17.06 1.36
N ILE A 21 -0.70 -18.12 2.08
CA ILE A 21 -0.07 -18.47 3.36
C ILE A 21 1.39 -18.90 3.17
N GLY A 22 1.71 -19.58 2.06
CA GLY A 22 3.08 -19.95 1.71
C GLY A 22 4.04 -18.77 1.50
N PHE A 23 3.54 -17.63 1.02
CA PHE A 23 4.29 -16.37 0.97
C PHE A 23 4.40 -15.73 2.35
N LEU A 24 3.28 -15.63 3.07
CA LEU A 24 3.20 -14.95 4.35
C LEU A 24 3.92 -15.67 5.49
N LYS A 25 4.14 -16.99 5.39
CA LYS A 25 4.89 -17.74 6.41
C LYS A 25 6.41 -17.56 6.34
N ARG A 26 6.93 -16.96 5.27
CA ARG A 26 8.36 -16.70 5.13
C ARG A 26 8.78 -15.62 6.14
N PRO A 27 10.04 -15.60 6.60
CA PRO A 27 10.54 -14.50 7.41
C PRO A 27 10.30 -13.15 6.69
N SER A 28 9.60 -12.23 7.36
CA SER A 28 9.18 -10.94 6.76
C SER A 28 8.37 -11.09 5.46
N GLY A 29 7.57 -12.14 5.34
CA GLY A 29 6.76 -12.41 4.15
C GLY A 29 5.77 -11.28 3.87
N ARG A 30 5.68 -10.88 2.61
CA ARG A 30 4.66 -9.95 2.10
C ARG A 30 3.97 -10.60 0.92
N LEU A 31 2.64 -10.51 0.88
CA LEU A 31 1.87 -10.97 -0.26
C LEU A 31 1.81 -9.81 -1.28
N PRO A 32 2.46 -9.92 -2.46
CA PRO A 32 2.45 -8.85 -3.45
C PRO A 32 1.03 -8.57 -3.94
N ASP A 33 0.74 -7.30 -4.20
CA ASP A 33 -0.54 -6.82 -4.76
C ASP A 33 -1.79 -7.19 -3.93
N ALA A 34 -1.62 -7.65 -2.69
CA ALA A 34 -2.72 -8.02 -1.82
C ALA A 34 -3.51 -6.78 -1.37
N SER A 35 -4.83 -6.87 -1.46
CA SER A 35 -5.74 -5.90 -0.85
C SER A 35 -5.85 -6.10 0.67
N LYS A 36 -6.27 -5.06 1.40
CA LYS A 36 -6.57 -5.18 2.85
C LYS A 36 -7.65 -6.22 3.13
N SER A 37 -8.62 -6.39 2.22
CA SER A 37 -9.66 -7.41 2.34
C SER A 37 -9.08 -8.81 2.27
N GLU A 38 -8.22 -9.08 1.29
CA GLU A 38 -7.57 -10.39 1.13
C GLU A 38 -6.68 -10.71 2.34
N LEU A 39 -5.89 -9.74 2.83
CA LEU A 39 -5.12 -9.89 4.06
C LEU A 39 -6.04 -10.21 5.26
N GLY A 40 -7.19 -9.56 5.36
CA GLY A 40 -8.21 -9.84 6.38
C GLY A 40 -8.81 -11.25 6.28
N ASP A 41 -9.01 -11.77 5.06
CA ASP A 41 -9.47 -13.16 4.85
C ASP A 41 -8.41 -14.18 5.30
N PHE A 42 -7.14 -13.94 4.96
CA PHE A 42 -6.04 -14.78 5.45
C PHE A 42 -5.91 -14.72 6.98
N LEU A 43 -6.04 -13.54 7.58
CA LEU A 43 -5.96 -13.36 9.03
C LEU A 43 -7.02 -14.20 9.75
N ARG A 44 -8.28 -14.08 9.31
CA ARG A 44 -9.40 -14.87 9.86
C ARG A 44 -9.17 -16.38 9.74
N THR A 45 -8.47 -16.82 8.70
CA THR A 45 -8.16 -18.23 8.45
C THR A 45 -7.10 -18.75 9.43
N VAL A 46 -6.07 -17.96 9.75
CA VAL A 46 -4.94 -18.42 10.58
C VAL A 46 -5.10 -18.15 12.08
N GLN A 47 -5.85 -17.11 12.46
CA GLN A 47 -6.00 -16.68 13.85
C GLN A 47 -6.41 -17.80 14.82
N PRO A 48 -7.39 -18.66 14.49
CA PRO A 48 -7.79 -19.74 15.41
C PRO A 48 -6.63 -20.68 15.76
N VAL A 49 -5.74 -20.95 14.80
CA VAL A 49 -4.56 -21.81 15.00
C VAL A 49 -3.44 -21.07 15.71
N ALA A 50 -3.26 -19.77 15.43
CA ALA A 50 -2.24 -18.95 16.09
C ALA A 50 -2.50 -18.78 17.59
N HIS A 51 -3.77 -18.70 17.97
CA HIS A 51 -4.23 -18.52 19.36
C HIS A 51 -4.39 -19.83 20.13
N ASP A 52 -4.34 -20.98 19.45
CA ASP A 52 -4.19 -22.28 20.10
C ASP A 52 -2.72 -22.48 20.51
N SER A 53 -2.48 -23.08 21.68
CA SER A 53 -1.13 -23.42 22.14
C SER A 53 -0.51 -24.60 21.38
N ASN A 54 -1.33 -25.48 20.79
CA ASN A 54 -0.89 -26.67 20.05
C ASN A 54 -1.82 -27.00 18.88
N GLY A 55 -2.36 -25.97 18.23
CA GLY A 55 -3.26 -26.10 17.09
C GLY A 55 -2.53 -26.49 15.80
N THR A 56 -3.26 -27.19 14.93
CA THR A 56 -2.83 -27.51 13.56
C THR A 56 -4.06 -27.43 12.65
N LEU A 57 -3.89 -26.84 11.47
CA LEU A 57 -4.90 -26.88 10.41
C LEU A 57 -4.31 -27.58 9.19
N SER A 58 -5.05 -28.58 8.69
CA SER A 58 -4.69 -29.32 7.49
C SER A 58 -5.87 -29.35 6.52
N LEU A 59 -5.58 -29.12 5.25
CA LEU A 59 -6.50 -29.30 4.15
C LEU A 59 -6.06 -30.50 3.32
N ALA A 60 -6.88 -31.54 3.29
CA ALA A 60 -6.63 -32.76 2.54
C ALA A 60 -7.54 -32.86 1.32
N VAL A 61 -7.01 -33.45 0.24
CA VAL A 61 -7.75 -33.75 -0.98
C VAL A 61 -7.81 -35.27 -1.14
N TYR A 62 -9.01 -35.77 -1.42
CA TYR A 62 -9.29 -37.18 -1.70
C TYR A 62 -9.53 -37.36 -3.19
N GLU A 63 -8.71 -38.19 -3.85
CA GLU A 63 -8.85 -38.56 -5.26
C GLU A 63 -8.63 -40.08 -5.39
N ASN A 64 -9.61 -40.82 -5.92
CA ASN A 64 -9.51 -42.28 -6.18
C ASN A 64 -8.97 -43.11 -5.00
N ASP A 65 -9.56 -42.94 -3.81
CA ASP A 65 -9.16 -43.58 -2.55
C ASP A 65 -7.79 -43.17 -1.96
N ASP A 66 -7.04 -42.28 -2.63
CA ASP A 66 -5.83 -41.66 -2.09
C ASP A 66 -6.12 -40.33 -1.40
N CYS A 67 -5.67 -40.19 -0.15
CA CYS A 67 -5.72 -38.95 0.62
C CYS A 67 -4.35 -38.27 0.62
N ARG A 68 -4.30 -37.02 0.11
CA ARG A 68 -3.09 -36.19 0.17
C ARG A 68 -3.36 -34.90 0.94
N VAL A 69 -2.50 -34.58 1.90
CA VAL A 69 -2.49 -33.27 2.56
C VAL A 69 -2.03 -32.23 1.53
N ALA A 70 -2.96 -31.40 1.06
CA ALA A 70 -2.67 -30.35 0.09
C ALA A 70 -1.91 -29.19 0.73
N PHE A 71 -2.24 -28.89 1.99
CA PHE A 71 -1.69 -27.80 2.77
C PHE A 71 -1.87 -28.07 4.26
N GLN A 72 -0.87 -27.72 5.07
CA GLN A 72 -0.92 -27.82 6.53
C GLN A 72 -0.06 -26.71 7.13
N PHE A 73 -0.48 -26.21 8.29
CA PHE A 73 0.33 -25.35 9.14
C PHE A 73 0.03 -25.57 10.61
N ASP A 74 1.04 -25.34 11.44
CA ASP A 74 0.96 -25.44 12.90
C ASP A 74 0.83 -24.07 13.58
N THR A 75 0.74 -24.08 14.90
CA THR A 75 0.67 -22.86 15.73
C THR A 75 1.81 -21.88 15.47
N ARG A 76 3.04 -22.38 15.26
CA ARG A 76 4.21 -21.51 15.05
C ARG A 76 4.11 -20.82 13.69
N GLU A 77 3.85 -21.60 12.64
CA GLU A 77 3.66 -21.03 11.30
C GLU A 77 2.47 -20.07 11.26
N ALA A 78 1.37 -20.36 11.97
CA ALA A 78 0.21 -19.49 12.07
C ALA A 78 0.56 -18.12 12.67
N ARG A 79 1.37 -18.10 13.74
CA ARG A 79 1.82 -16.86 14.39
C ARG A 79 2.75 -16.04 13.50
N ASP A 80 3.64 -16.70 12.76
CA ASP A 80 4.52 -16.02 11.80
C ASP A 80 3.69 -15.36 10.69
N VAL A 81 2.66 -16.06 10.18
CA VAL A 81 1.73 -15.54 9.17
C VAL A 81 0.92 -14.37 9.72
N GLU A 82 0.35 -14.50 10.92
CA GLU A 82 -0.39 -13.44 11.60
C GLU A 82 0.48 -12.18 11.77
N ALA A 83 1.70 -12.32 12.29
CA ALA A 83 2.62 -11.20 12.48
C ALA A 83 2.93 -10.50 11.15
N ASN A 84 3.16 -11.26 10.08
CA ASN A 84 3.43 -10.70 8.76
C ASN A 84 2.21 -10.01 8.14
N ILE A 85 0.99 -10.55 8.32
CA ILE A 85 -0.25 -9.90 7.87
C ILE A 85 -0.47 -8.58 8.61
N LEU A 86 -0.30 -8.56 9.93
CA LEU A 86 -0.45 -7.35 10.74
C LEU A 86 0.59 -6.29 10.35
N ALA A 87 1.84 -6.69 10.13
CA ALA A 87 2.89 -5.80 9.66
C ALA A 87 2.59 -5.21 8.27
N GLN A 88 2.20 -6.05 7.30
CA GLN A 88 1.84 -5.58 5.96
C GLN A 88 0.62 -4.64 6.01
N THR A 89 -0.39 -4.96 6.82
CA THR A 89 -1.56 -4.09 6.99
C THR A 89 -1.17 -2.74 7.58
N ALA A 90 -0.25 -2.71 8.56
CA ALA A 90 0.27 -1.48 9.12
C ALA A 90 1.06 -0.65 8.09
N GLU A 91 1.89 -1.29 7.26
CA GLU A 91 2.61 -0.63 6.15
C GLU A 91 1.64 -0.01 5.13
N MET A 92 0.57 -0.72 4.78
CA MET A 92 -0.49 -0.20 3.91
C MET A 92 -1.24 0.96 4.56
N ASN A 93 -1.52 0.89 5.86
CA ASN A 93 -2.15 1.99 6.60
C ASN A 93 -1.23 3.22 6.67
N GLN A 94 0.08 3.07 6.88
CA GLN A 94 1.05 4.18 6.86
C GLN A 94 1.18 4.82 5.46
N THR A 95 0.88 4.06 4.41
CA THR A 95 0.86 4.58 3.05
C THR A 95 -0.40 5.42 2.79
N GLU A 96 -1.47 5.17 3.54
CA GLU A 96 -2.79 5.80 3.37
C GLU A 96 -3.12 6.89 4.41
N ASP A 97 -2.53 6.85 5.61
CA ASP A 97 -2.76 7.85 6.66
C ASP A 97 -1.63 8.89 6.64
N ALA A 98 -2.02 10.15 6.69
CA ALA A 98 -1.10 11.28 6.68
C ALA A 98 -0.92 11.87 8.07
N ASP A 99 0.33 12.01 8.51
CA ASP A 99 0.77 12.69 9.72
C ASP A 99 0.42 14.18 9.66
N HIS A 100 0.47 14.76 8.46
CA HIS A 100 0.13 16.16 8.20
C HIS A 100 -1.03 16.23 7.22
N LYS A 101 -2.18 16.67 7.72
CA LYS A 101 -3.42 16.77 6.95
C LYS A 101 -3.71 18.22 6.60
N ARG A 102 -4.27 18.44 5.41
CA ARG A 102 -4.74 19.75 4.94
C ARG A 102 -3.67 20.84 4.99
N VAL A 103 -2.46 20.53 4.52
CA VAL A 103 -1.35 21.48 4.43
C VAL A 103 -1.25 22.06 3.03
N LEU A 104 -0.81 23.32 2.94
CA LEU A 104 -0.62 23.98 1.64
C LEU A 104 0.75 23.64 1.08
N MET A 105 0.74 23.08 -0.13
CA MET A 105 1.92 22.71 -0.89
C MET A 105 2.01 23.57 -2.15
N VAL A 106 3.16 24.19 -2.39
CA VAL A 106 3.42 24.98 -3.61
C VAL A 106 4.58 24.39 -4.39
N PHE A 107 4.49 24.40 -5.73
CA PHE A 107 5.61 23.96 -6.57
C PHE A 107 6.68 25.04 -6.62
N THR A 108 7.94 24.64 -6.47
CA THR A 108 9.11 25.51 -6.70
C THR A 108 9.91 25.07 -7.91
N ARG A 109 9.77 23.79 -8.31
CA ARG A 109 10.29 23.25 -9.55
C ARG A 109 9.42 22.11 -10.05
N THR A 110 9.02 22.15 -11.31
CA THR A 110 8.43 21.01 -12.01
C THR A 110 9.49 20.24 -12.79
N ASN A 111 9.25 18.96 -13.01
CA ASN A 111 10.05 18.14 -13.92
C ASN A 111 9.12 17.41 -14.88
N VAL A 112 9.46 17.45 -16.16
CA VAL A 112 8.67 16.81 -17.24
C VAL A 112 9.01 15.30 -17.34
N SER A 113 10.09 14.85 -16.70
CA SER A 113 10.51 13.44 -16.75
C SER A 113 9.74 12.56 -15.77
N HIS A 114 9.21 11.45 -16.26
CA HIS A 114 8.32 10.54 -15.52
C HIS A 114 9.02 9.83 -14.34
N ALA A 115 8.66 10.17 -13.11
CA ALA A 115 8.91 9.31 -11.96
C ALA A 115 7.78 8.28 -11.82
N GLN A 116 8.13 7.03 -11.47
CA GLN A 116 7.13 5.99 -11.17
C GLN A 116 6.56 6.21 -9.77
N THR A 117 5.28 5.90 -9.56
CA THR A 117 4.63 5.88 -8.24
C THR A 117 5.51 5.17 -7.20
N GLY A 118 5.66 5.75 -6.01
CA GLY A 118 6.54 5.22 -4.96
C GLY A 118 8.04 5.53 -5.11
N LYS A 119 8.48 6.18 -6.20
CA LYS A 119 9.83 6.72 -6.35
C LYS A 119 9.85 8.23 -6.12
N ARG A 120 11.03 8.76 -5.78
CA ARG A 120 11.26 10.20 -5.72
C ARG A 120 11.04 10.81 -7.09
N SER A 121 10.23 11.86 -7.12
CA SER A 121 10.06 12.67 -8.30
C SER A 121 11.17 13.70 -8.44
N GLY A 122 11.28 14.28 -9.63
CA GLY A 122 12.19 15.39 -9.89
C GLY A 122 11.57 16.75 -9.58
N GLU A 123 10.27 16.79 -9.26
CA GLU A 123 9.60 17.99 -8.77
C GLU A 123 10.15 18.38 -7.40
N LEU A 124 10.13 19.68 -7.09
CA LEU A 124 10.38 20.21 -5.76
C LEU A 124 9.17 21.04 -5.33
N VAL A 125 8.75 20.82 -4.09
CA VAL A 125 7.63 21.53 -3.49
C VAL A 125 8.05 22.10 -2.14
N GLU A 126 7.36 23.15 -1.74
CA GLU A 126 7.49 23.78 -0.44
C GLU A 126 6.18 23.64 0.34
N ILE A 127 6.31 23.37 1.64
CA ILE A 127 5.22 23.33 2.61
C ILE A 127 5.74 24.10 3.82
N GLU A 128 5.46 25.40 3.85
CA GLU A 128 6.06 26.34 4.82
C GLU A 128 5.84 25.92 6.28
N THR A 129 4.68 25.34 6.57
CA THR A 129 4.30 24.89 7.92
C THR A 129 5.12 23.69 8.41
N LEU A 130 5.80 22.97 7.51
CA LEU A 130 6.57 21.75 7.84
C LEU A 130 8.07 21.98 7.73
N ASN A 131 8.52 22.62 6.65
CA ASN A 131 9.93 22.90 6.42
C ASN A 131 10.08 24.03 5.40
N SER A 132 10.93 25.01 5.70
CA SER A 132 11.23 26.16 4.84
C SER A 132 12.10 25.82 3.63
N ARG A 133 12.56 24.57 3.50
CA ARG A 133 13.35 24.14 2.34
C ARG A 133 12.46 23.37 1.37
N PRO A 134 12.54 23.65 0.06
CA PRO A 134 11.91 22.82 -0.95
C PRO A 134 12.44 21.40 -0.96
N LEU A 135 11.53 20.43 -0.96
CA LEU A 135 11.82 18.99 -0.94
C LEU A 135 11.13 18.27 -2.10
N PRO A 136 11.69 17.15 -2.58
CA PRO A 136 11.04 16.34 -3.60
C PRO A 136 9.82 15.60 -3.05
N ILE A 137 8.90 15.25 -3.93
CA ILE A 137 7.71 14.45 -3.57
C ILE A 137 7.86 12.98 -3.96
N VAL A 138 7.12 12.13 -3.25
CA VAL A 138 6.93 10.71 -3.54
C VAL A 138 5.43 10.45 -3.55
N TYR A 139 4.87 10.08 -4.70
CA TYR A 139 3.45 9.78 -4.80
C TYR A 139 3.14 8.45 -4.11
N ALA A 140 2.28 8.48 -3.08
CA ALA A 140 1.79 7.29 -2.39
C ALA A 140 0.61 6.64 -3.12
N SER A 141 -0.15 7.43 -3.89
CA SER A 141 -1.30 6.95 -4.66
C SER A 141 -1.24 7.43 -6.11
N ARG A 142 -1.75 6.60 -7.03
CA ARG A 142 -1.92 6.96 -8.44
C ARG A 142 -2.89 8.12 -8.63
N LEU A 143 -3.93 8.21 -7.79
CA LEU A 143 -4.92 9.29 -7.85
C LEU A 143 -4.28 10.65 -7.56
N ALA A 144 -3.43 10.73 -6.53
CA ALA A 144 -2.68 11.95 -6.24
C ALA A 144 -1.72 12.31 -7.38
N GLU A 145 -1.05 11.30 -7.96
CA GLU A 145 -0.16 11.49 -9.11
C GLU A 145 -0.90 12.03 -10.34
N GLU A 146 -2.04 11.44 -10.70
CA GLU A 146 -2.87 11.87 -11.83
C GLU A 146 -3.40 13.29 -11.62
N ARG A 147 -3.87 13.62 -10.41
CA ARG A 147 -4.40 14.95 -10.09
C ARG A 147 -3.33 16.03 -10.23
N ILE A 148 -2.15 15.83 -9.63
CA ILE A 148 -1.03 16.77 -9.76
C ILE A 148 -0.59 16.89 -11.22
N ARG A 149 -0.51 15.77 -11.94
CA ARG A 149 -0.06 15.74 -13.34
C ARG A 149 -1.00 16.51 -14.26
N HIS A 150 -2.31 16.37 -14.07
CA HIS A 150 -3.30 17.11 -14.84
C HIS A 150 -3.11 18.63 -14.68
N GLU A 151 -2.89 19.09 -13.44
CA GLU A 151 -2.63 20.52 -13.19
C GLU A 151 -1.29 21.02 -13.76
N ILE A 152 -0.27 20.16 -13.86
CA ILE A 152 1.03 20.52 -14.46
C ILE A 152 0.95 20.56 -16.00
N ALA A 153 0.26 19.61 -16.63
CA ALA A 153 0.30 19.42 -18.08
C ALA A 153 -0.85 20.09 -18.84
N ASP A 154 -2.06 20.07 -18.27
CA ASP A 154 -3.30 20.45 -18.94
C ASP A 154 -4.00 21.64 -18.25
N GLY A 155 -3.42 22.19 -17.18
CA GLY A 155 -3.97 23.36 -16.49
C GLY A 155 -3.91 24.62 -17.37
N ASP A 156 -4.99 25.40 -17.39
CA ASP A 156 -5.05 26.68 -18.10
C ASP A 156 -4.08 27.73 -17.52
N ASP A 157 -3.67 27.56 -16.26
CA ASP A 157 -2.84 28.49 -15.49
C ASP A 157 -1.51 27.90 -15.04
N ASN A 158 -0.52 28.78 -14.83
CA ASN A 158 0.80 28.42 -14.38
C ASN A 158 0.77 27.75 -12.99
N VAL A 159 1.20 26.48 -12.89
CA VAL A 159 1.26 25.70 -11.64
C VAL A 159 2.06 26.38 -10.52
N TYR A 160 2.99 27.27 -10.85
CA TYR A 160 3.73 28.07 -9.85
C TYR A 160 2.90 29.17 -9.18
N LYS A 161 1.70 29.46 -9.70
CA LYS A 161 0.71 30.35 -9.09
C LYS A 161 -0.40 29.58 -8.37
N LYS A 162 -0.20 28.28 -8.11
CA LYS A 162 -1.19 27.43 -7.45
C LYS A 162 -0.65 26.89 -6.14
N ALA A 163 -1.52 26.80 -5.14
CA ALA A 163 -1.32 26.03 -3.93
C ALA A 163 -2.23 24.81 -3.93
N PHE A 164 -1.69 23.69 -3.46
CA PHE A 164 -2.38 22.42 -3.37
C PHE A 164 -2.68 22.13 -1.91
N ASP A 165 -3.95 21.90 -1.58
CA ASP A 165 -4.37 21.43 -0.27
C ASP A 165 -4.19 19.92 -0.20
N VAL A 166 -3.21 19.46 0.58
CA VAL A 166 -2.71 18.08 0.53
C VAL A 166 -2.56 17.43 1.90
N ASP A 167 -2.54 16.10 1.87
CA ASP A 167 -2.17 15.25 2.98
C ASP A 167 -0.79 14.63 2.69
N VAL A 168 0.17 14.78 3.62
CA VAL A 168 1.55 14.34 3.44
C VAL A 168 2.16 13.68 4.67
N ASN A 169 3.13 12.79 4.42
CA ASN A 169 4.09 12.29 5.40
C ASN A 169 5.49 12.85 5.11
N VAL A 170 6.25 13.17 6.16
CA VAL A 170 7.62 13.68 6.01
C VAL A 170 8.60 12.51 6.03
N GLU A 171 9.31 12.32 4.93
CA GLU A 171 10.37 11.32 4.87
C GLU A 171 11.63 11.84 5.55
N MET A 172 12.13 11.09 6.54
CA MET A 172 13.30 11.47 7.33
C MET A 172 14.50 10.58 7.01
N ARG A 173 15.71 11.15 6.95
CA ARG A 173 16.98 10.42 6.92
C ARG A 173 17.98 11.09 7.85
N ALA A 174 18.50 10.33 8.81
CA ALA A 174 19.43 10.84 9.82
C ALA A 174 18.92 12.12 10.52
N GLY A 175 17.62 12.13 10.86
CA GLY A 175 16.96 13.27 11.52
C GLY A 175 16.69 14.48 10.63
N LYS A 176 16.95 14.40 9.32
CA LYS A 176 16.69 15.49 8.37
C LYS A 176 15.56 15.11 7.41
N PRO A 177 14.62 16.02 7.11
CA PRO A 177 13.59 15.77 6.11
C PRO A 177 14.23 15.74 4.71
N ILE A 178 13.82 14.76 3.92
CA ILE A 178 14.45 14.45 2.63
C ILE A 178 13.46 14.35 1.46
N ALA A 179 12.17 14.19 1.73
CA ALA A 179 11.08 14.19 0.75
C ALA A 179 9.73 14.35 1.48
N TYR A 180 8.68 14.72 0.75
CA TYR A 180 7.31 14.58 1.20
C TYR A 180 6.65 13.41 0.47
N ARG A 181 6.09 12.45 1.22
CA ARG A 181 5.24 11.42 0.63
C ARG A 181 3.82 11.98 0.52
N LEU A 182 3.36 12.20 -0.70
CA LEU A 182 2.04 12.76 -1.02
C LEU A 182 0.99 11.65 -0.97
N VAL A 183 0.08 11.76 0.00
CA VAL A 183 -0.98 10.77 0.27
C VAL A 183 -2.23 11.11 -0.53
N ALA A 184 -2.72 12.35 -0.39
CA ALA A 184 -3.92 12.82 -1.06
C ALA A 184 -3.80 14.30 -1.47
N VAL A 185 -4.57 14.67 -2.50
CA VAL A 185 -4.78 16.05 -2.96
C VAL A 185 -6.26 16.33 -2.86
N HIS A 186 -6.63 17.32 -2.06
CA HIS A 186 -8.02 17.65 -1.77
C HIS A 186 -8.52 18.78 -2.65
N ASP A 187 -7.71 19.83 -2.83
CA ASP A 187 -8.10 21.02 -3.55
C ASP A 187 -6.91 21.73 -4.20
N VAL A 188 -7.20 22.62 -5.15
CA VAL A 188 -6.23 23.45 -5.86
C VAL A 188 -6.71 24.89 -5.79
N ILE A 189 -5.87 25.75 -5.24
CA ILE A 189 -6.18 27.15 -4.94
C ILE A 189 -5.27 28.03 -5.77
N ASP A 190 -5.84 28.99 -6.50
CA ASP A 190 -5.06 30.02 -7.18
C ASP A 190 -4.51 31.01 -6.16
N LEU A 191 -3.19 31.19 -6.17
CA LEU A 191 -2.52 32.15 -5.32
C LEU A 191 -2.70 33.56 -5.91
N PRO A 192 -2.90 34.58 -5.06
CA PRO A 192 -2.89 35.96 -5.52
C PRO A 192 -1.52 36.30 -6.12
N ASP A 193 -1.50 37.16 -7.13
CA ASP A 193 -0.26 37.72 -7.64
C ASP A 193 0.44 38.49 -6.50
N GLU A 194 1.68 38.14 -6.18
CA GLU A 194 2.51 38.93 -5.27
C GLU A 194 2.82 40.27 -5.97
N GLU A 195 2.30 41.38 -5.43
CA GLU A 195 2.58 42.76 -5.88
C GLU A 195 4.05 43.17 -5.68
#